data_AF-A0A4P9X5K5-F1
#
_entry.id   AF-A0A4P9X5K5-F1
#
_cell.length_a   1.000
_cell.length_b   1.000
_cell.length_c   1.000
_cell.angle_alpha   90.00
_cell.angle_beta   90.00
_cell.angle_gamma   90.00
#
_symmetry.space_group_name_H-M   'P 1'
#
loop_
_entity.id
_entity.type
_entity.pdbx_description
1 polymer ?
#
loop_
_entity_poly.entity_id
_entity_poly.type
_entity_poly.pdbx_seq_one_letter_code
_entity_poly.pdbx_strand_id
1 'polypeptide(L)' 'SAPFLAPVGRREAPGYHDIIKRPMDLGTVTKKLQDNLYDTKAQFAEDLYQIWTNCMMYNTRPDSIY' A
#
# COMPACT_ATOMS: atom_id res chain seq x y z
N SER A 1 -10.90 5.94 2.86
CA SER A 1 -10.08 5.70 1.66
C SER A 1 -8.94 6.72 1.50
N ALA A 2 -9.11 7.98 1.91
CA ALA A 2 -8.09 9.05 1.79
C ALA A 2 -6.62 8.66 2.11
N PRO A 3 -6.30 7.97 3.23
CA PRO A 3 -4.90 7.63 3.56
C PRO A 3 -4.26 6.61 2.60
N PHE A 4 -5.04 6.00 1.71
CA PHE A 4 -4.57 4.99 0.75
C PHE A 4 -4.50 5.54 -0.68
N LEU A 5 -4.74 6.82 -0.90
CA LEU A 5 -4.79 7.39 -2.27
C LEU A 5 -3.41 7.67 -2.86
N ALA A 6 -2.39 7.85 -2.02
CA ALA A 6 -1.03 8.18 -2.43
C ALA A 6 -0.01 7.35 -1.65
N PRO A 7 1.23 7.21 -2.15
CA PRO A 7 2.29 6.53 -1.42
C PRO A 7 2.53 7.14 -0.04
N VAL A 8 2.71 6.29 0.97
CA VAL A 8 2.96 6.73 2.35
C VAL A 8 4.32 7.45 2.44
N GLY A 9 4.28 8.72 2.81
CA GLY A 9 5.44 9.55 3.04
C GLY A 9 6.14 9.23 4.36
N ARG A 10 7.47 9.41 4.40
CA ARG A 10 8.29 9.14 5.61
C ARG A 10 7.86 9.93 6.85
N ARG A 11 7.23 11.10 6.66
CA ARG A 11 6.75 11.97 7.75
C ARG A 11 5.38 11.55 8.27
N GLU A 12 4.60 10.83 7.47
CA GLU A 12 3.23 10.43 7.79
C GLU A 12 3.21 9.17 8.67
N ALA A 13 4.14 8.26 8.42
CA ALA A 13 4.27 7.01 9.16
C ALA A 13 5.76 6.73 9.49
N PRO A 14 6.21 7.06 10.71
CA PRO A 14 7.58 6.84 11.14
C PRO A 14 8.00 5.37 11.03
N GLY A 15 9.14 5.09 10.39
CA GLY A 15 9.65 3.71 10.22
C GLY A 15 8.85 2.84 9.25
N TYR A 16 7.84 3.39 8.54
CA TYR A 16 6.98 2.61 7.64
C TYR A 16 7.77 1.82 6.60
N HIS A 17 8.74 2.45 5.94
CA HIS A 17 9.58 1.80 4.91
C HIS A 17 10.61 0.82 5.49
N ASP A 18 10.85 0.86 6.80
CA ASP A 18 11.69 -0.12 7.49
C ASP A 18 10.92 -1.41 7.79
N ILE A 19 9.58 -1.33 7.91
CA ILE A 19 8.69 -2.45 8.16
C ILE A 19 8.12 -3.00 6.84
N ILE A 20 7.55 -2.13 6.02
CA ILE A 20 6.85 -2.47 4.78
C ILE A 20 7.81 -2.49 3.60
N LYS A 21 8.04 -3.69 3.04
CA LYS A 21 8.99 -3.92 1.95
C LYS A 21 8.43 -3.73 0.56
N ARG A 22 7.11 -3.86 0.40
CA ARG A 22 6.40 -3.60 -0.86
C ARG A 22 5.28 -2.60 -0.61
N PRO A 23 5.58 -1.29 -0.50
CA PRO A 23 4.57 -0.25 -0.41
C PRO A 23 3.62 -0.31 -1.61
N MET A 24 2.35 0.01 -1.37
CA MET A 24 1.32 0.09 -2.41
C MET A 24 0.22 1.05 -1.96
N ASP A 25 -0.42 1.71 -2.93
CA ASP A 25 -1.51 2.67 -2.74
C ASP A 25 -2.45 2.66 -3.96
N LEU A 26 -3.66 3.19 -3.78
CA LEU A 26 -4.72 3.21 -4.81
C LEU A 26 -4.36 4.08 -6.01
N GLY A 27 -3.55 5.12 -5.83
CA GLY A 27 -3.05 5.95 -6.94
C GLY A 27 -2.11 5.16 -7.83
N THR A 28 -1.17 4.42 -7.24
CA THR A 28 -0.27 3.51 -7.95
C THR A 28 -1.04 2.39 -8.65
N VAL A 29 -2.02 1.76 -7.99
CA VAL A 29 -2.89 0.73 -8.61
C VAL A 29 -3.65 1.30 -9.81
N THR A 30 -4.22 2.51 -9.67
CA THR A 30 -4.94 3.19 -10.75
C THR A 30 -4.02 3.47 -11.94
N LYS A 31 -2.80 3.96 -11.68
CA LYS A 31 -1.80 4.21 -12.71
C LYS A 31 -1.40 2.92 -13.43
N LYS A 32 -1.10 1.85 -12.70
CA LYS A 32 -0.76 0.55 -13.30
C LYS A 32 -1.88 -0.01 -14.18
N LEU A 33 -3.13 0.19 -13.77
CA LEU A 33 -4.28 -0.21 -14.57
C LEU A 33 -4.39 0.61 -15.87
N GLN A 34 -4.23 1.94 -15.79
CA GLN A 34 -4.27 2.83 -16.96
C GLN A 34 -3.13 2.58 -17.94
N ASP A 35 -1.96 2.24 -17.42
CA ASP A 35 -0.75 1.92 -18.19
C ASP A 35 -0.76 0.47 -18.73
N ASN A 36 -1.85 -0.29 -18.57
CA ASN A 36 -1.98 -1.71 -18.96
C ASN A 36 -0.88 -2.63 -18.38
N LEU A 37 -0.46 -2.38 -17.14
CA LEU A 37 0.60 -3.15 -16.46
C LEU A 37 0.08 -4.37 -15.68
N TYR A 38 -1.18 -4.73 -15.87
CA TYR A 38 -1.79 -5.94 -15.31
C TYR A 38 -2.21 -6.86 -16.45
N ASP A 39 -1.48 -7.95 -16.65
CA ASP A 39 -1.80 -8.99 -17.63
C ASP A 39 -3.04 -9.79 -17.19
N THR A 40 -3.28 -9.87 -15.88
CA THR A 40 -4.38 -10.65 -15.30
C THR A 40 -5.11 -9.90 -14.19
N LYS A 41 -6.38 -10.26 -13.97
CA LYS A 41 -7.17 -9.76 -12.83
C LYS A 41 -6.54 -10.14 -11.48
N ALA A 42 -5.81 -11.25 -11.43
CA ALA A 42 -5.14 -11.70 -10.21
C ALA A 42 -4.03 -10.72 -9.78
N GLN A 43 -3.23 -10.21 -10.72
CA GLN A 43 -2.18 -9.22 -10.41
C GLN A 43 -2.77 -7.90 -9.89
N PHE A 44 -3.91 -7.46 -10.46
CA PHE A 44 -4.64 -6.29 -9.96
C PHE A 44 -5.15 -6.53 -8.52
N ALA A 45 -5.77 -7.68 -8.27
CA ALA A 45 -6.26 -8.03 -6.94
C ALA A 45 -5.12 -8.13 -5.93
N GLU A 46 -3.96 -8.67 -6.32
CA GLU A 46 -2.79 -8.79 -5.46
C GLU A 46 -2.33 -7.43 -4.93
N ASP A 47 -2.28 -6.38 -5.77
CA ASP A 47 -1.91 -5.04 -5.30
C ASP A 47 -2.98 -4.42 -4.38
N LEU A 48 -4.28 -4.71 -4.59
CA LEU A 48 -5.33 -4.30 -3.65
C LEU A 48 -5.16 -4.99 -2.28
N TYR A 49 -4.88 -6.29 -2.28
CA TYR A 49 -4.56 -7.03 -1.06
C TYR A 49 -3.28 -6.53 -0.41
N GLN A 50 -2.28 -6.08 -1.18
CA GLN A 50 -1.05 -5.53 -0.65
C GLN A 50 -1.31 -4.25 0.17
N ILE A 51 -2.21 -3.37 -0.28
CA ILE A 51 -2.61 -2.18 0.48
C ILE A 51 -3.18 -2.58 1.85
N TRP A 52 -4.09 -3.56 1.87
CA TRP A 52 -4.68 -4.09 3.10
C TRP A 52 -3.63 -4.72 4.02
N THR A 53 -2.78 -5.61 3.48
CA THR A 53 -1.74 -6.30 4.24
C THR A 53 -0.73 -5.32 4.83
N ASN A 54 -0.32 -4.29 4.08
CA ASN A 54 0.58 -3.25 4.58
C ASN A 54 -0.06 -2.46 5.73
N CYS A 55 -1.34 -2.12 5.59
CA CYS A 55 -2.10 -1.43 6.62
C CYS A 55 -2.14 -2.26 7.91
N MET A 56 -2.51 -3.53 7.83
CA MET A 56 -2.55 -4.41 8.99
C MET A 56 -1.16 -4.58 9.61
N MET A 57 -0.15 -4.90 8.79
CA MET A 57 1.21 -5.15 9.27
C MET A 57 1.83 -3.96 10.00
N TYR A 58 1.57 -2.74 9.55
CA TYR A 58 2.11 -1.54 10.21
C TYR A 58 1.27 -1.14 11.42
N ASN A 59 -0.06 -1.10 11.29
CA ASN A 59 -0.92 -0.52 12.32
C ASN A 59 -1.27 -1.49 13.46
N THR A 60 -1.09 -2.80 13.32
CA THR A 60 -1.38 -3.74 14.44
C THR A 60 -0.15 -4.09 15.27
N ARG A 61 0.95 -3.35 15.12
CA ARG A 61 2.15 -3.60 15.91
C ARG A 61 2.02 -2.98 17.31
N PRO A 62 2.67 -3.56 18.33
CA PRO A 62 2.64 -3.01 19.70
C PRO A 62 3.20 -1.58 19.82
N ASP A 63 4.10 -1.20 18.90
CA ASP A 63 4.72 0.12 18.79
C ASP A 63 3.97 1.05 17.83
N SER A 64 2.86 0.60 17.23
CA SER A 64 2.00 1.44 16.40
C SER A 64 1.33 2.52 17.25
N ILE A 65 1.39 3.77 16.77
CA ILE A 65 0.61 4.89 17.33
C ILE A 65 -0.82 4.96 16.77
N TYR A 66 -1.18 4.01 15.92
CA TYR A 66 -2.49 3.80 15.31
C TYR A 66 -3.09 2.47 15.76
#